data_AF-A0A8T8D4R8-F1
#
_entry.id   AF-A0A8T8D4R8-F1
#
_cell.length_a   1.000
_cell.length_b   1.000
_cell.length_c   1.000
_cell.angle_alpha   90.00
_cell.angle_beta   90.00
_cell.angle_gamma   90.00
#
_symmetry.space_group_name_H-M   'P 1'
#
loop_
_entity.id
_entity.type
_entity.pdbx_description
1 polymer ?
#
loop_
_entity_poly.entity_id
_entity_poly.type
_entity_poly.pdbx_seq_one_letter_code
_entity_poly.pdbx_strand_id
1 'polypeptide(L)'
;MDERGQPPAVPGPGAWTGRDSFLAWTKSRRAEELLNRLPEAARKGWTFERLVELLTALGLTQPRQYLEAGWWVPEAVRRDPPHSEALYQRVQEAMAAGRLPPAGAPYTWDDIRRLVELCGFTADQLLAQLAYVYALTMGETIFVETAARVASAPAEGQGARPSEGRGAGPPGDQKGGQA
;
A
#
# COMPACT_ATOMS: atom_id res chain seq x y z
N MET A 1 35.34 22.29 14.94
CA MET A 1 35.10 23.72 15.16
C MET A 1 35.20 24.40 13.82
N ASP A 2 34.23 25.21 13.44
CA ASP A 2 34.36 26.09 12.29
C ASP A 2 35.26 27.29 12.64
N GLU A 3 35.58 28.14 11.66
CA GLU A 3 36.46 29.31 11.84
C GLU A 3 35.94 30.35 12.85
N ARG A 4 34.72 30.15 13.39
CA ARG A 4 34.07 31.01 14.38
C ARG A 4 34.03 30.41 15.79
N GLY A 5 34.71 29.28 16.01
CA GLY A 5 34.76 28.63 17.33
C GLY A 5 33.43 28.04 17.77
N GLN A 6 32.47 27.87 16.86
CA GLN A 6 31.17 27.30 17.17
C GLN A 6 31.28 25.76 17.08
N PRO A 7 30.71 25.01 18.05
CA PRO A 7 30.64 23.56 17.93
C PRO A 7 29.90 23.22 16.63
N PRO A 8 30.37 22.22 15.86
CA PRO A 8 29.70 21.84 14.61
C PRO A 8 28.24 21.56 14.92
N ALA A 9 27.34 22.22 14.17
CA ALA A 9 25.91 22.05 14.34
C ALA A 9 25.59 20.55 14.33
N VAL A 10 25.00 20.04 15.42
CA VAL A 10 24.56 18.66 15.47
C VAL A 10 23.56 18.49 14.32
N PRO A 11 23.79 17.56 13.39
CA PRO A 11 22.90 17.39 12.25
C PRO A 11 21.49 17.10 12.78
N GLY A 12 20.51 17.93 12.39
CA GLY A 12 19.13 17.72 12.78
C GLY A 12 18.59 16.39 12.24
N PRO A 13 17.46 15.88 12.79
CA PRO A 13 16.82 14.68 12.27
C PRO A 13 16.53 14.85 10.78
N GLY A 14 17.26 14.12 9.96
CA GLY A 14 17.15 14.12 8.51
C GLY A 14 18.24 14.88 7.73
N ALA A 15 19.22 15.45 8.40
CA ALA A 15 20.40 16.01 7.74
C ALA A 15 21.18 14.93 6.96
N TRP A 16 21.72 15.30 5.80
CA TRP A 16 22.51 14.38 4.98
C TRP A 16 23.82 14.03 5.70
N THR A 17 24.07 12.73 5.90
CA THR A 17 25.21 12.21 6.67
C THR A 17 26.37 11.73 5.78
N GLY A 18 26.23 11.83 4.46
CA GLY A 18 27.22 11.31 3.49
C GLY A 18 27.24 9.78 3.34
N ARG A 19 26.41 9.04 4.09
CA ARG A 19 26.30 7.57 3.97
C ARG A 19 25.62 7.12 2.68
N ASP A 20 24.67 7.92 2.19
CA ASP A 20 23.97 7.72 0.92
C ASP A 20 24.39 8.79 -0.10
N SER A 21 24.17 8.51 -1.39
CA SER A 21 24.31 9.56 -2.41
C SER A 21 23.36 10.73 -2.12
N PHE A 22 23.78 11.96 -2.42
CA PHE A 22 22.95 13.15 -2.22
C PHE A 22 21.60 13.03 -2.95
N LEU A 23 21.60 12.45 -4.16
CA LEU A 23 20.39 12.18 -4.93
C LEU A 23 19.45 11.17 -4.24
N ALA A 24 19.99 10.13 -3.61
CA ALA A 24 19.19 9.18 -2.84
C ALA A 24 18.53 9.86 -1.62
N TRP A 25 19.26 10.76 -0.97
CA TRP A 25 18.76 11.52 0.16
C TRP A 25 17.65 12.50 -0.24
N THR A 26 17.83 13.28 -1.32
CA THR A 26 16.80 14.23 -1.79
C THR A 26 15.51 13.52 -2.21
N LYS A 27 15.61 12.34 -2.83
CA LYS A 27 14.43 11.51 -3.16
C LYS A 27 13.68 11.05 -1.92
N SER A 28 14.41 10.61 -0.90
CA SER A 28 13.81 10.18 0.37
C SER A 28 13.12 11.35 1.09
N ARG A 29 13.75 12.54 1.08
CA ARG A 29 13.15 13.78 1.60
C ARG A 29 11.86 14.13 0.87
N ARG A 30 11.86 14.05 -0.47
CA ARG A 30 10.66 14.35 -1.25
C ARG A 30 9.52 13.37 -0.96
N ALA A 31 9.83 12.08 -0.81
CA ALA A 31 8.84 11.08 -0.42
C ALA A 31 8.22 11.38 0.96
N GLU A 32 9.06 11.75 1.95
CA GLU A 32 8.59 12.18 3.27
C GLU A 32 7.69 13.43 3.18
N GLU A 33 8.06 14.42 2.35
CA GLU A 33 7.22 15.61 2.11
C GLU A 33 5.85 15.23 1.52
N LEU A 34 5.80 14.29 0.58
CA LEU A 34 4.53 13.81 0.00
C LEU A 34 3.64 13.14 1.05
N LEU A 35 4.22 12.28 1.90
CA LEU A 35 3.48 11.66 2.99
C LEU A 35 2.97 12.71 3.99
N ASN A 36 3.75 13.75 4.28
CA ASN A 36 3.34 14.82 5.18
C ASN A 36 2.25 15.73 4.60
N ARG A 37 2.14 15.83 3.28
CA ARG A 37 1.04 16.54 2.59
C ARG A 37 -0.30 15.81 2.71
N LEU A 38 -0.30 14.51 3.04
CA LEU A 38 -1.53 13.76 3.27
C LEU A 38 -2.25 14.29 4.54
N PRO A 39 -3.59 14.32 4.53
CA PRO A 39 -4.38 14.55 5.75
C PRO A 39 -3.99 13.56 6.85
N GLU A 40 -4.12 13.94 8.13
CA GLU A 40 -3.67 13.11 9.26
C GLU A 40 -4.26 11.69 9.24
N ALA A 41 -5.55 11.56 8.89
CA ALA A 41 -6.23 10.28 8.76
C ALA A 41 -5.65 9.38 7.66
N ALA A 42 -4.94 9.94 6.68
CA ALA A 42 -4.32 9.25 5.56
C ALA A 42 -2.83 8.97 5.76
N ARG A 43 -2.22 9.40 6.87
CA ARG A 43 -0.78 9.22 7.11
C ARG A 43 -0.41 7.84 7.66
N LYS A 44 -1.37 7.10 8.23
CA LYS A 44 -1.13 5.82 8.93
C LYS A 44 -2.38 4.95 8.94
N GLY A 45 -2.22 3.69 9.30
CA GLY A 45 -3.34 2.76 9.47
C GLY A 45 -3.90 2.26 8.15
N TRP A 46 -3.04 2.18 7.13
CA TRP A 46 -3.41 1.57 5.86
C TRP A 46 -3.61 0.07 6.02
N THR A 47 -4.58 -0.47 5.29
CA THR A 47 -4.77 -1.91 5.13
C THR A 47 -4.38 -2.32 3.72
N PHE A 48 -4.22 -3.61 3.48
CA PHE A 48 -3.90 -4.10 2.14
C PHE A 48 -5.06 -3.81 1.16
N GLU A 49 -6.30 -3.93 1.61
CA GLU A 49 -7.50 -3.63 0.80
C GLU A 49 -7.50 -2.18 0.33
N ARG A 50 -7.24 -1.23 1.25
CA ARG A 50 -7.11 0.20 0.90
C ARG A 50 -5.95 0.47 -0.05
N LEU A 51 -4.84 -0.26 0.07
CA LEU A 51 -3.76 -0.16 -0.90
C LEU A 51 -4.17 -0.66 -2.28
N VAL A 52 -4.91 -1.75 -2.38
CA VAL A 52 -5.42 -2.25 -3.66
C VAL A 52 -6.38 -1.25 -4.29
N GLU A 53 -7.24 -0.62 -3.49
CA GLU A 53 -8.11 0.49 -3.95
C GLU A 53 -7.29 1.68 -4.47
N LEU A 54 -6.24 2.07 -3.75
CA LEU A 54 -5.32 3.12 -4.18
C LEU A 54 -4.63 2.75 -5.49
N LEU A 55 -4.07 1.55 -5.62
CA LEU A 55 -3.42 1.07 -6.84
C LEU A 55 -4.40 1.08 -8.02
N THR A 56 -5.62 0.58 -7.80
CA THR A 56 -6.70 0.58 -8.80
C THR A 56 -7.05 2.00 -9.24
N ALA A 57 -7.21 2.93 -8.28
CA ALA A 57 -7.51 4.33 -8.56
C ALA A 57 -6.37 5.06 -9.28
N LEU A 58 -5.12 4.61 -9.10
CA LEU A 58 -3.94 5.08 -9.83
C LEU A 58 -3.75 4.38 -11.19
N GLY A 59 -4.65 3.46 -11.58
CA GLY A 59 -4.66 2.77 -12.86
C GLY A 59 -3.96 1.41 -12.89
N LEU A 60 -3.41 0.95 -11.77
CA LEU A 60 -2.86 -0.41 -11.62
C LEU A 60 -3.96 -1.39 -11.25
N THR A 61 -4.70 -1.85 -12.26
CA THR A 61 -5.84 -2.75 -12.07
C THR A 61 -5.45 -4.23 -12.13
N GLN A 62 -4.27 -4.55 -12.68
CA GLN A 62 -3.79 -5.92 -12.82
C GLN A 62 -2.65 -6.21 -11.83
N PRO A 63 -2.76 -7.25 -10.98
CA PRO A 63 -1.71 -7.65 -10.03
C PRO A 63 -0.35 -7.88 -10.70
N ARG A 64 -0.37 -8.42 -11.93
CA ARG A 64 0.85 -8.65 -12.72
C ARG A 64 1.59 -7.35 -13.06
N GLN A 65 0.89 -6.28 -13.42
CA GLN A 65 1.51 -4.98 -13.69
C GLN A 65 2.22 -4.44 -12.45
N TYR A 66 1.61 -4.62 -11.27
CA TYR A 66 2.21 -4.22 -10.00
C TYR A 66 3.50 -5.00 -9.68
N LEU A 67 3.51 -6.31 -9.93
CA LEU A 67 4.71 -7.15 -9.78
C LEU A 67 5.82 -6.75 -10.75
N GLU A 68 5.48 -6.58 -12.03
CA GLU A 68 6.41 -6.22 -13.10
C GLU A 68 7.02 -4.82 -12.88
N ALA A 69 6.25 -3.91 -12.28
CA ALA A 69 6.75 -2.59 -11.89
C ALA A 69 7.79 -2.64 -10.75
N GLY A 70 7.79 -3.72 -9.96
CA GLY A 70 8.74 -3.91 -8.85
C GLY A 70 8.54 -2.92 -7.69
N TRP A 71 7.37 -2.28 -7.60
CA TRP A 71 7.07 -1.26 -6.59
C TRP A 71 6.69 -1.83 -5.22
N TRP A 72 6.55 -3.15 -5.14
CA TRP A 72 6.20 -3.87 -3.92
C TRP A 72 7.38 -4.15 -2.99
N VAL A 73 8.62 -3.95 -3.47
CA VAL A 73 9.82 -4.02 -2.64
C VAL A 73 10.26 -2.61 -2.24
N PRO A 74 10.31 -2.27 -0.94
CA PRO A 74 10.80 -0.98 -0.48
C PRO A 74 12.22 -0.67 -0.97
N GLU A 75 12.48 0.58 -1.33
CA GLU A 75 13.79 1.01 -1.84
C GLU A 75 14.93 0.71 -0.86
N ALA A 76 14.70 0.89 0.44
CA ALA A 76 15.69 0.60 1.48
C ALA A 76 16.17 -0.86 1.43
N VAL A 77 15.25 -1.78 1.14
CA VAL A 77 15.55 -3.21 0.99
C VAL A 77 16.32 -3.47 -0.29
N ARG A 78 15.93 -2.84 -1.42
CA ARG A 78 16.64 -3.01 -2.71
C ARG A 78 18.09 -2.55 -2.66
N ARG A 79 18.41 -1.62 -1.77
CA ARG A 79 19.77 -1.09 -1.57
C ARG A 79 20.64 -1.90 -0.63
N ASP A 80 20.07 -2.90 0.04
CA ASP A 80 20.77 -3.82 0.93
C ASP A 80 20.87 -5.19 0.22
N PRO A 81 21.99 -5.49 -0.47
CA PRO A 81 22.10 -6.72 -1.25
C PRO A 81 21.91 -7.99 -0.41
N PRO A 82 22.51 -8.13 0.79
CA PRO A 82 22.20 -9.25 1.69
C PRO A 82 20.71 -9.43 1.98
N HIS A 83 20.01 -8.33 2.28
CA HIS A 83 18.58 -8.40 2.60
C HIS A 83 17.73 -8.75 1.36
N SER A 84 18.03 -8.13 0.22
CA SER A 84 17.35 -8.39 -1.04
C SER A 84 17.52 -9.85 -1.48
N GLU A 85 18.72 -10.41 -1.36
CA GLU A 85 19.00 -11.81 -1.70
C GLU A 85 18.24 -12.77 -0.78
N ALA A 86 18.22 -12.50 0.54
CA ALA A 86 17.48 -13.31 1.49
C ALA A 86 15.96 -13.33 1.21
N LEU A 87 15.38 -12.19 0.79
CA LEU A 87 13.98 -12.14 0.38
C LEU A 87 13.73 -12.91 -0.90
N TYR A 88 14.62 -12.79 -1.90
CA TYR A 88 14.51 -13.54 -3.14
C TYR A 88 14.50 -15.05 -2.88
N GLN A 89 15.44 -15.56 -2.06
CA GLN A 89 15.49 -16.96 -1.67
C GLN A 89 14.20 -17.41 -0.98
N ARG A 90 13.69 -16.63 -0.03
CA ARG A 90 12.43 -16.92 0.66
C ARG A 90 11.24 -17.02 -0.28
N VAL A 91 11.17 -16.13 -1.28
CA VAL A 91 10.10 -16.15 -2.31
C VAL A 91 10.22 -17.40 -3.17
N GLN A 92 11.44 -17.75 -3.62
CA GLN A 92 11.68 -18.97 -4.41
C GLN A 92 11.29 -20.23 -3.64
N GLU A 93 11.65 -20.33 -2.36
CA GLU A 93 11.25 -21.43 -1.49
C GLU A 93 9.73 -21.52 -1.33
N ALA A 94 9.03 -20.39 -1.21
CA ALA A 94 7.58 -20.37 -1.13
C ALA A 94 6.90 -20.79 -2.43
N MET A 95 7.44 -20.42 -3.59
CA MET A 95 6.98 -20.90 -4.89
C MET A 95 7.22 -22.41 -5.04
N ALA A 96 8.41 -22.89 -4.69
CA ALA A 96 8.75 -24.32 -4.74
C ALA A 96 7.86 -25.17 -3.82
N ALA A 97 7.47 -24.62 -2.66
CA ALA A 97 6.55 -25.26 -1.73
C ALA A 97 5.06 -25.13 -2.11
N GLY A 98 4.73 -24.48 -3.24
CA GLY A 98 3.35 -24.28 -3.69
C GLY A 98 2.54 -23.30 -2.83
N ARG A 99 3.18 -22.50 -1.97
CA ARG A 99 2.53 -21.47 -1.15
C ARG A 99 2.24 -20.19 -1.93
N LEU A 100 3.05 -19.92 -2.96
CA LEU A 100 2.86 -18.84 -3.91
C LEU A 100 2.76 -19.43 -5.33
N PRO A 101 2.03 -18.76 -6.25
CA PRO A 101 2.05 -19.13 -7.66
C PRO A 101 3.45 -19.00 -8.26
N PRO A 102 3.80 -19.79 -9.29
CA PRO A 102 5.07 -19.61 -10.01
C PRO A 102 5.09 -18.30 -10.79
N ALA A 103 6.27 -17.82 -11.19
CA ALA A 103 6.48 -16.51 -11.81
C ALA A 103 5.62 -16.23 -13.08
N GLY A 104 5.22 -17.27 -13.82
CA GLY A 104 4.40 -17.14 -15.03
C GLY A 104 2.89 -17.31 -14.83
N ALA A 105 2.43 -17.60 -13.61
CA ALA A 105 1.01 -17.84 -13.34
C ALA A 105 0.20 -16.52 -13.33
N PRO A 106 -1.12 -16.59 -13.55
CA PRO A 106 -2.00 -15.45 -13.29
C PRO A 106 -2.06 -15.18 -11.79
N TYR A 107 -1.61 -14.00 -11.37
CA TYR A 107 -1.68 -13.56 -9.97
C TYR A 107 -3.00 -12.87 -9.66
N THR A 108 -3.52 -13.12 -8.45
CA THR A 108 -4.61 -12.36 -7.84
C THR A 108 -4.08 -11.35 -6.82
N TRP A 109 -4.89 -10.39 -6.40
CA TRP A 109 -4.52 -9.47 -5.30
C TRP A 109 -4.27 -10.21 -3.98
N ASP A 110 -4.92 -11.35 -3.74
CA ASP A 110 -4.66 -12.17 -2.57
C ASP A 110 -3.28 -12.85 -2.63
N ASP A 111 -2.83 -13.27 -3.81
CA ASP A 111 -1.46 -13.78 -3.99
C ASP A 111 -0.41 -12.70 -3.71
N ILE A 112 -0.68 -11.46 -4.13
CA ILE A 112 0.18 -10.31 -3.80
C ILE A 112 0.19 -10.05 -2.30
N ARG A 113 -0.97 -10.11 -1.63
CA ARG A 113 -1.07 -9.97 -0.18
C ARG A 113 -0.18 -10.99 0.52
N ARG A 114 -0.30 -12.28 0.16
CA ARG A 114 0.53 -13.37 0.71
C ARG A 114 2.02 -13.16 0.45
N LEU A 115 2.39 -12.67 -0.74
CA LEU A 115 3.78 -12.35 -1.08
C LEU A 115 4.33 -11.24 -0.19
N VAL A 116 3.59 -10.15 -0.05
CA VAL A 116 3.95 -8.99 0.79
C VAL A 116 4.10 -9.41 2.27
N GLU A 117 3.15 -10.22 2.77
CA GLU A 117 3.20 -10.78 4.13
C GLU A 117 4.41 -11.71 4.33
N LEU A 118 4.72 -12.55 3.35
CA LEU A 118 5.91 -13.42 3.37
C LEU A 118 7.22 -12.61 3.44
N CYS A 119 7.26 -11.46 2.76
CA CYS A 119 8.38 -10.54 2.81
C CYS A 119 8.41 -9.69 4.10
N GLY A 120 7.37 -9.75 4.93
CA GLY A 120 7.29 -9.03 6.20
C GLY A 120 7.01 -7.53 6.03
N PHE A 121 6.42 -7.12 4.90
CA PHE A 121 6.10 -5.72 4.65
C PHE A 121 4.71 -5.36 5.17
N THR A 122 4.59 -4.15 5.72
CA THR A 122 3.31 -3.59 6.15
C THR A 122 2.68 -2.74 5.05
N ALA A 123 1.37 -2.53 5.14
CA ALA A 123 0.68 -1.64 4.20
C ALA A 123 1.21 -0.19 4.27
N ASP A 124 1.53 0.31 5.46
CA ASP A 124 2.13 1.64 5.60
C ASP A 124 3.52 1.72 4.91
N GLN A 125 4.31 0.65 4.95
CA GLN A 125 5.59 0.60 4.22
C GLN A 125 5.39 0.60 2.70
N LEU A 126 4.37 -0.12 2.19
CA LEU A 126 4.05 -0.10 0.77
C LEU A 126 3.51 1.26 0.32
N LEU A 127 2.71 1.95 1.14
CA LEU A 127 2.31 3.33 0.86
C LEU A 127 3.53 4.25 0.78
N ALA A 128 4.45 4.16 1.74
CA ALA A 128 5.67 4.95 1.74
C ALA A 128 6.53 4.68 0.48
N GLN A 129 6.58 3.42 0.04
CA GLN A 129 7.24 3.04 -1.21
C GLN A 129 6.54 3.64 -2.44
N LEU A 130 5.19 3.66 -2.46
CA LEU A 130 4.44 4.34 -3.53
C LEU A 130 4.73 5.84 -3.54
N ALA A 131 4.75 6.50 -2.38
CA ALA A 131 5.12 7.90 -2.27
C ALA A 131 6.54 8.14 -2.80
N TYR A 132 7.48 7.25 -2.50
CA TYR A 132 8.84 7.31 -3.05
C TYR A 132 8.85 7.18 -4.57
N VAL A 133 8.12 6.22 -5.15
CA VAL A 133 8.01 6.07 -6.61
C VAL A 133 7.40 7.33 -7.26
N TYR A 134 6.34 7.89 -6.67
CA TYR A 134 5.68 9.08 -7.21
C TYR A 134 6.52 10.35 -7.03
N ALA A 135 7.38 10.43 -6.01
CA ALA A 135 8.39 11.48 -5.91
C ALA A 135 9.43 11.44 -7.04
N LEU A 136 9.57 10.32 -7.75
CA LEU A 136 10.45 10.19 -8.92
C LEU A 136 9.76 10.53 -10.24
N THR A 137 8.45 10.77 -10.24
CA THR A 137 7.65 10.95 -11.46
C THR A 137 6.81 12.21 -11.39
N MET A 138 6.20 12.64 -12.51
CA MET A 138 5.36 13.85 -12.56
C MET A 138 3.95 13.67 -11.97
N GLY A 139 3.75 12.72 -11.04
CA GLY A 139 2.42 12.30 -10.55
C GLY A 139 2.07 12.67 -9.11
N GLU A 140 2.89 13.48 -8.43
CA GLU A 140 2.77 13.74 -6.98
C GLU A 140 1.39 14.26 -6.55
N THR A 141 0.81 15.19 -7.29
CA THR A 141 -0.53 15.75 -6.98
C THR A 141 -1.61 14.68 -7.09
N ILE A 142 -1.59 13.90 -8.18
CA ILE A 142 -2.52 12.79 -8.41
C ILE A 142 -2.41 11.77 -7.28
N PHE A 143 -1.18 11.45 -6.84
CA PHE A 143 -0.95 10.54 -5.72
C PHE A 143 -1.57 11.06 -4.42
N VAL A 144 -1.26 12.31 -4.03
CA VAL A 144 -1.76 12.89 -2.77
C VAL A 144 -3.29 12.98 -2.75
N GLU A 145 -3.90 13.46 -3.83
CA GLU A 145 -5.36 13.58 -3.93
C GLU A 145 -6.05 12.21 -3.90
N THR A 146 -5.49 11.23 -4.62
CA THR A 146 -6.05 9.87 -4.66
C THR A 146 -5.92 9.17 -3.31
N ALA A 147 -4.75 9.25 -2.67
CA ALA A 147 -4.52 8.65 -1.36
C ALA A 147 -5.41 9.29 -0.29
N ALA A 148 -5.58 10.62 -0.30
CA ALA A 148 -6.49 11.32 0.60
C ALA A 148 -7.94 10.86 0.42
N ARG A 149 -8.40 10.73 -0.83
CA ARG A 149 -9.75 10.24 -1.16
C ARG A 149 -9.98 8.81 -0.66
N VAL A 150 -9.05 7.89 -0.92
CA VAL A 150 -9.16 6.47 -0.51
C VAL A 150 -9.14 6.34 1.02
N ALA A 151 -8.24 7.04 1.70
CA ALA A 151 -8.17 7.01 3.16
C ALA A 151 -9.43 7.57 3.85
N SER A 152 -10.11 8.52 3.20
CA SER A 152 -11.34 9.13 3.70
C SER A 152 -12.61 8.35 3.34
N ALA A 153 -12.51 7.36 2.45
CA ALA A 153 -13.64 6.51 2.12
C ALA A 153 -14.00 5.63 3.34
N PRO A 154 -15.30 5.53 3.68
CA PRO A 154 -15.73 4.54 4.66
C PRO A 154 -15.29 3.16 4.16
N ALA A 155 -14.70 2.35 5.03
CA ALA A 155 -14.39 0.98 4.69
C ALA A 155 -15.72 0.25 4.38
N GLU A 156 -16.06 0.10 3.11
CA GLU A 156 -17.24 -0.64 2.70
C GLU A 156 -17.08 -2.08 3.19
N GLY A 157 -17.79 -2.44 4.26
CA GLY A 157 -17.65 -3.75 4.90
C GLY A 157 -18.11 -3.88 6.35
N GLN A 158 -18.41 -2.78 7.06
CA GLN A 158 -19.04 -2.84 8.37
C GLN A 158 -20.23 -1.87 8.47
N GLY A 159 -21.43 -2.39 8.18
CA GLY A 159 -22.67 -1.76 8.63
C GLY A 159 -23.62 -1.23 7.57
N ALA A 160 -24.12 -2.10 6.69
CA ALA A 160 -25.47 -1.97 6.17
C ALA A 160 -26.04 -3.37 5.93
N ARG A 161 -26.45 -4.04 7.01
CA ARG A 161 -27.45 -5.11 6.86
C ARG A 161 -28.70 -4.45 6.27
N PRO A 162 -29.24 -4.91 5.13
CA PRO A 162 -30.61 -4.57 4.80
C PRO A 162 -31.46 -5.12 5.94
N SER A 163 -32.35 -4.30 6.47
CA SER A 163 -33.40 -4.74 7.38
C SER A 163 -34.32 -5.70 6.64
N GLU A 164 -33.96 -6.98 6.60
CA GLU A 164 -34.90 -8.07 6.38
C GLU A 164 -35.89 -8.08 7.55
N GLY A 165 -37.09 -7.58 7.31
CA GLY A 165 -38.05 -7.36 8.38
C GLY A 165 -39.44 -6.93 7.96
N ARG A 166 -40.03 -7.62 6.96
CA ARG A 166 -41.42 -8.13 6.92
C ARG A 166 -41.84 -8.40 5.48
N GLY A 167 -41.60 -9.63 5.04
CA GLY A 167 -42.52 -10.28 4.12
C GLY A 167 -43.86 -10.44 4.84
N ALA A 168 -44.86 -9.65 4.42
CA ALA A 168 -46.24 -10.04 4.60
C ALA A 168 -46.64 -10.78 3.32
N GLY A 169 -46.51 -12.11 3.34
CA GLY A 169 -47.06 -12.97 2.30
C GLY A 169 -48.59 -12.82 2.25
N PRO A 170 -49.21 -13.02 1.07
CA PRO A 170 -50.65 -12.90 0.92
C PRO A 170 -51.34 -14.11 1.58
N PRO A 171 -52.39 -13.93 2.40
CA PRO A 171 -53.26 -15.05 2.74
C PRO A 171 -54.30 -15.23 1.62
N GLY A 172 -54.38 -16.47 1.15
CA GLY A 172 -55.14 -16.86 -0.03
C GLY A 172 -56.66 -16.91 0.13
N ASP A 173 -57.29 -17.04 -1.03
CA ASP A 173 -58.67 -17.44 -1.25
C ASP A 173 -59.10 -18.61 -0.36
N GLN A 174 -60.13 -18.38 0.45
CA GLN A 174 -61.01 -19.44 0.95
C GLN A 174 -62.39 -19.31 0.31
N LYS A 175 -62.71 -20.32 -0.51
CA LYS A 175 -64.04 -20.64 -1.00
C LYS A 175 -64.90 -21.28 0.11
N GLY A 176 -66.16 -20.88 0.15
CA GLY A 176 -67.32 -21.64 0.69
C GLY A 176 -67.71 -21.27 2.13
N GLY A 177 -68.97 -21.04 2.51
CA GLY A 177 -70.26 -21.08 1.81
C GLY A 177 -71.39 -20.90 2.83
N GLN A 178 -72.62 -20.75 2.32
CA GLN A 178 -73.94 -20.85 2.98
C GLN A 178 -74.41 -19.71 3.91
N ALA A 179 -75.40 -18.94 3.47
CA ALA A 179 -76.82 -19.13 3.79
C ALA A 179 -77.69 -18.32 2.82
#